data_AF-A0A9P6CZ71-F1
#
_entry.id   AF-A0A9P6CZ71-F1
#
_cell.length_a   1.000
_cell.length_b   1.000
_cell.length_c   1.000
_cell.angle_alpha   90.00
_cell.angle_beta   90.00
_cell.angle_gamma   90.00
#
_symmetry.space_group_name_H-M   'P 1'
#
loop_
_entity.id
_entity.type
_entity.pdbx_description
1 polymer ?
#
loop_
_entity_poly.entity_id
_entity_poly.type
_entity_poly.pdbx_seq_one_letter_code
_entity_poly.pdbx_strand_id
1 'polypeptide(L)' 'QGHWKEAEELEVEMIEKFKQVLGDNHPRTLMSMANLASIYWNQGYWKKAEKLEVE' A
#
# COMPACT_ATOMS: atom_id res chain seq x y z
N GLN A 1 11.30 -14.18 8.15
CA GLN A 1 9.87 -13.86 8.36
C GLN A 1 9.82 -12.90 9.54
N GLY A 2 9.57 -11.62 9.32
CA GLY A 2 9.67 -10.59 10.37
C GLY A 2 9.52 -9.15 9.87
N HIS A 3 9.88 -8.88 8.60
CA HIS A 3 9.88 -7.52 8.04
C HIS A 3 8.57 -7.09 7.36
N TRP A 4 7.54 -7.95 7.34
CA TRP A 4 6.28 -7.60 6.65
C TRP A 4 5.51 -6.48 7.34
N LYS A 5 5.56 -6.45 8.67
CA LYS A 5 4.90 -5.40 9.45
C LYS A 5 5.59 -4.05 9.31
N GLU A 6 6.93 -4.03 9.34
CA GLU A 6 7.72 -2.82 9.08
C GLU A 6 7.49 -2.30 7.65
N ALA A 7 7.46 -3.20 6.65
CA ALA A 7 7.16 -2.83 5.27
C ALA A 7 5.73 -2.30 5.09
N GLU A 8 4.75 -2.89 5.77
CA GLU A 8 3.36 -2.41 5.77
C GLU A 8 3.27 -0.98 6.33
N GLU A 9 3.87 -0.73 7.50
CA GLU A 9 3.87 0.59 8.14
C GLU A 9 4.55 1.66 7.25
N LEU A 10 5.68 1.31 6.61
CA LEU A 10 6.38 2.21 5.69
C LEU A 10 5.57 2.55 4.43
N GLU A 11 4.90 1.56 3.82
CA GLU A 11 4.08 1.79 2.63
C GLU A 11 2.84 2.65 2.97
N VAL A 12 2.21 2.44 4.13
CA VAL A 12 1.10 3.29 4.59
C VAL A 12 1.54 4.76 4.72
N GLU A 13 2.68 5.02 5.35
CA GLU A 13 3.22 6.38 5.49
C GLU A 13 3.58 7.02 4.13
N MET A 14 4.15 6.24 3.21
CA MET A 14 4.44 6.73 1.85
C MET A 14 3.18 7.08 1.08
N ILE A 15 2.13 6.27 1.17
CA ILE A 15 0.85 6.54 0.49
C ILE A 15 0.29 7.88 0.98
N GLU A 16 0.24 8.11 2.30
CA GLU A 16 -0.25 9.39 2.85
C GLU A 16 0.56 10.59 2.35
N LYS A 17 1.90 10.48 2.34
CA LYS A 17 2.78 11.53 1.81
C LYS A 17 2.57 11.77 0.32
N PHE A 18 2.44 10.72 -0.49
CA PHE A 18 2.22 10.87 -1.92
C PHE A 18 0.82 11.39 -2.24
N LYS A 19 -0.22 10.98 -1.51
CA LYS A 19 -1.56 11.55 -1.63
C LYS A 19 -1.54 13.06 -1.36
N GLN A 20 -0.83 13.52 -0.32
CA GLN A 20 -0.71 14.94 0.01
C GLN A 20 0.06 15.75 -1.05
N VAL A 21 1.14 15.21 -1.60
CA VAL A 21 2.04 15.95 -2.51
C VAL A 21 1.63 15.82 -3.98
N LEU A 22 1.15 14.65 -4.39
CA LEU A 22 0.96 14.26 -5.78
C LEU A 22 -0.52 13.98 -6.13
N GLY A 23 -1.36 13.74 -5.11
CA GLY A 23 -2.75 13.34 -5.27
C GLY A 23 -2.94 11.82 -5.40
N ASP A 24 -4.18 11.38 -5.28
CA ASP A 24 -4.56 9.96 -5.25
C ASP A 24 -4.26 9.24 -6.58
N ASN A 25 -4.55 9.89 -7.71
CA ASN A 25 -4.42 9.29 -9.05
C ASN A 25 -3.00 9.34 -9.64
N HIS A 26 -2.04 9.87 -8.90
CA HIS A 26 -0.67 9.98 -9.41
C HIS A 26 -0.03 8.59 -9.51
N PRO A 27 0.72 8.27 -10.58
CA PRO A 27 1.31 6.93 -10.76
C PRO A 27 2.14 6.42 -9.57
N ARG A 28 2.84 7.31 -8.86
CA ARG A 28 3.60 6.94 -7.65
C ARG A 28 2.71 6.54 -6.47
N THR A 29 1.59 7.22 -6.28
CA THR A 29 0.62 6.89 -5.23
C THR A 29 0.02 5.52 -5.49
N LEU A 30 -0.45 5.28 -6.73
CA LEU A 30 -1.00 4.00 -7.16
C LEU A 30 0.01 2.85 -7.04
N MET A 31 1.28 3.10 -7.38
CA MET A 31 2.34 2.10 -7.25
C MET A 31 2.59 1.71 -5.79
N SER A 32 2.61 2.65 -4.86
CA SER A 32 2.71 2.35 -3.43
C SER A 32 1.48 1.60 -2.89
N MET A 33 0.27 1.95 -3.35
CA MET A 33 -0.95 1.20 -3.01
C MET A 33 -0.89 -0.26 -3.50
N ALA A 34 -0.38 -0.49 -4.71
CA ALA A 34 -0.16 -1.84 -5.24
C ALA A 34 0.90 -2.64 -4.45
N ASN A 35 1.98 -1.99 -3.99
CA ASN A 35 2.97 -2.62 -3.13
C ASN A 35 2.36 -3.05 -1.79
N LEU A 36 1.56 -2.18 -1.16
CA LEU A 36 0.87 -2.49 0.09
C LEU A 36 -0.14 -3.64 -0.09
N ALA A 37 -0.87 -3.68 -1.21
CA ALA A 37 -1.74 -4.79 -1.55
C ALA A 37 -0.95 -6.11 -1.67
N SER A 38 0.21 -6.10 -2.32
CA SER A 38 1.09 -7.29 -2.42
C SER A 38 1.59 -7.77 -1.05
N ILE A 39 1.94 -6.85 -0.15
CA ILE A 39 2.30 -7.17 1.23
C ILE A 39 1.12 -7.86 1.95
N TYR A 40 -0.10 -7.37 1.75
CA TYR A 40 -1.30 -8.01 2.29
C TYR A 40 -1.58 -9.39 1.70
N TRP A 41 -1.38 -9.58 0.39
CA TRP A 41 -1.47 -10.90 -0.22
C TRP A 41 -0.47 -11.86 0.44
N ASN A 42 0.79 -11.45 0.61
CA ASN A 42 1.82 -12.32 1.20
C ASN A 42 1.58 -12.65 2.69
N GLN A 43 0.78 -11.84 3.39
CA GLN A 43 0.38 -12.08 4.79
C GLN A 43 -0.98 -12.79 4.94
N GLY A 44 -1.68 -13.06 3.83
CA GLY A 44 -3.02 -13.67 3.84
C GLY A 44 -4.16 -12.71 4.20
N TYR A 45 -3.93 -11.41 4.15
CA TYR A 45 -4.91 -10.36 4.41
C TYR A 45 -5.67 -9.94 3.14
N TRP A 46 -6.27 -10.91 2.44
CA TRP A 46 -6.88 -10.74 1.12
C TRP A 46 -7.89 -9.58 1.03
N LYS A 47 -8.77 -9.44 2.04
CA LYS A 47 -9.76 -8.35 2.08
C LYS A 47 -9.14 -6.96 2.11
N LYS A 48 -7.98 -6.81 2.75
CA LYS A 48 -7.26 -5.53 2.79
C LYS A 48 -6.58 -5.25 1.44
N ALA A 49 -6.05 -6.29 0.80
CA ALA A 49 -5.44 -6.18 -0.52
C ALA A 49 -6.48 -5.78 -1.59
N GLU A 50 -7.62 -6.47 -1.65
CA GLU A 50 -8.71 -6.16 -2.59
C GLU A 50 -9.21 -4.72 -2.43
N LYS A 51 -9.31 -4.23 -1.18
CA LYS A 51 -9.73 -2.84 -0.93
C LYS A 51 -8.78 -1.84 -1.59
N LEU A 52 -7.48 -2.08 -1.54
CA LEU A 52 -6.46 -1.19 -2.10
C LEU A 52 -6.39 -1.25 -3.63
N GLU A 53 -6.77 -2.36 -4.24
CA GLU A 53 -6.77 -2.52 -5.71
C GLU A 53 -8.02 -1.91 -6.37
N VAL A 54 -9.10 -1.70 -5.61
CA VAL A 54 -10.40 -1.21 -6.11
C VAL A 54 -10.64 0.28 -5.79
N GLU A 55 -9.81 0.88 -4.93
CA GLU A 55 -9.86 2.30 -4.54
C GLU A 55 -9.37 3.24 -5.66
#